data_AF-A0A1S9RKK8-F1
#
_entry.id   AF-A0A1S9RKK8-F1
#
_cell.length_a   1.000
_cell.length_b   1.000
_cell.length_c   1.000
_cell.angle_alpha   90.00
_cell.angle_beta   90.00
_cell.angle_gamma   90.00
#
_symmetry.space_group_name_H-M   'P 1'
#
loop_
_entity.id
_entity.type
_entity.pdbx_description
1 polymer ?
#
loop_
_entity_poly.entity_id
_entity_poly.type
_entity_poly.pdbx_seq_one_letter_code
_entity_poly.pdbx_strand_id
1 'polypeptide(L)'
;MVSSNIPKEAARSGTQQRKLAHSHAARSAHAKARRLRTIQYQAQKRSAKQSDLAENCDEEGSPIEFPISQIIRNLSADRKDPFMSFATPLKPVEEMLFDHYVTVIVPLMRCEEPTLEFTERMTRTWVPLTRTDASLLDIIFLLSSRHLSAINTQSQQKSAYTQRAFHYKSTCLRILRDAISNEAPYFSDSTIAKAIMLAYDELFVHDTKMLKHHMDGALRMVALKGGPEALGLDGLLKHLLFKLVSKGAGAEAS
;
A
#
# COMPACT_ATOMS: atom_id res chain seq x y z
N MET A 1 -36.65 -20.68 -64.73
CA MET A 1 -35.19 -20.42 -64.60
C MET A 1 -35.03 -19.10 -63.87
N VAL A 2 -34.41 -19.14 -62.69
CA VAL A 2 -34.37 -18.07 -61.69
C VAL A 2 -33.27 -17.07 -62.01
N SER A 3 -33.62 -15.79 -62.18
CA SER A 3 -32.67 -14.67 -62.17
C SER A 3 -32.17 -14.42 -60.75
N SER A 4 -30.92 -14.76 -60.49
CA SER A 4 -30.22 -14.49 -59.24
C SER A 4 -29.64 -13.07 -59.28
N ASN A 5 -30.33 -12.11 -58.64
CA ASN A 5 -29.77 -10.81 -58.28
C ASN A 5 -28.92 -10.98 -57.01
N ILE A 6 -27.59 -11.02 -57.17
CA ILE A 6 -26.64 -10.98 -56.05
C ILE A 6 -26.48 -9.52 -55.58
N PRO A 7 -26.66 -9.21 -54.29
CA PRO A 7 -26.82 -7.83 -53.82
C PRO A 7 -25.49 -7.07 -53.74
N LYS A 8 -25.48 -5.84 -54.30
CA LYS A 8 -24.38 -4.85 -54.27
C LYS A 8 -23.96 -4.40 -52.85
N GLU A 9 -24.64 -4.88 -51.81
CA GLU A 9 -24.49 -4.47 -50.41
C GLU A 9 -23.29 -5.12 -49.71
N ALA A 10 -22.98 -6.39 -50.04
CA ALA A 10 -21.86 -7.12 -49.43
C ALA A 10 -20.48 -6.53 -49.79
N ALA A 11 -20.32 -6.03 -51.03
CA ALA A 11 -19.06 -5.43 -51.50
C ALA A 11 -18.77 -4.05 -50.86
N ARG A 12 -19.82 -3.30 -50.48
CA ARG A 12 -19.69 -1.99 -49.79
C ARG A 12 -19.26 -2.16 -48.32
N SER A 13 -19.74 -3.20 -47.65
CA SER A 13 -19.37 -3.53 -46.26
C SER A 13 -17.88 -3.85 -46.12
N GLY A 14 -17.33 -4.69 -47.02
CA GLY A 14 -15.90 -5.06 -46.99
C GLY A 14 -14.95 -3.88 -47.28
N THR A 15 -15.35 -2.92 -48.11
CA THR A 15 -14.57 -1.70 -48.38
C THR A 15 -14.63 -0.71 -47.21
N GLN A 16 -15.75 -0.61 -46.50
CA GLN A 16 -15.86 0.18 -45.26
C GLN A 16 -15.00 -0.42 -44.14
N GLN A 17 -15.01 -1.74 -43.94
CA GLN A 17 -14.19 -2.40 -42.93
C GLN A 17 -12.69 -2.21 -43.18
N ARG A 18 -12.23 -2.29 -44.44
CA ARG A 18 -10.82 -2.00 -44.79
C ARG A 18 -10.42 -0.55 -44.50
N LYS A 19 -11.28 0.43 -44.81
CA LYS A 19 -11.04 1.84 -44.48
C LYS A 19 -10.96 2.08 -42.98
N LEU A 20 -11.84 1.43 -42.21
CA LEU A 20 -11.82 1.51 -40.74
C LEU A 20 -10.55 0.92 -40.16
N ALA A 21 -10.13 -0.27 -40.61
CA ALA A 21 -8.87 -0.90 -40.19
C ALA A 21 -7.64 -0.03 -40.52
N HIS A 22 -7.58 0.54 -41.73
CA HIS A 22 -6.50 1.44 -42.13
C HIS A 22 -6.47 2.72 -41.28
N SER A 23 -7.64 3.30 -40.98
CA SER A 23 -7.74 4.46 -40.09
C SER A 23 -7.32 4.15 -38.66
N HIS A 24 -7.65 2.95 -38.15
CA HIS A 24 -7.25 2.50 -36.82
C HIS A 24 -5.74 2.27 -36.73
N ALA A 25 -5.15 1.65 -37.76
CA ALA A 25 -3.70 1.46 -37.87
C ALA A 25 -2.96 2.81 -37.91
N ALA A 26 -3.43 3.76 -38.72
CA ALA A 26 -2.86 5.11 -38.78
C ALA A 26 -2.98 5.85 -37.44
N ARG A 27 -4.14 5.81 -36.77
CA ARG A 27 -4.33 6.39 -35.43
C ARG A 27 -3.41 5.74 -34.39
N SER A 28 -3.26 4.42 -34.43
CA SER A 28 -2.39 3.67 -33.52
C SER A 28 -0.92 4.00 -33.73
N ALA A 29 -0.49 4.15 -35.00
CA ALA A 29 0.86 4.59 -35.33
C ALA A 29 1.13 6.03 -34.86
N HIS A 30 0.19 6.95 -35.06
CA HIS A 30 0.29 8.32 -34.58
C HIS A 30 0.32 8.42 -33.05
N ALA A 31 -0.49 7.60 -32.35
CA ALA A 31 -0.50 7.51 -30.89
C ALA A 31 0.85 6.99 -30.35
N LYS A 32 1.42 5.94 -30.98
CA LYS A 32 2.76 5.44 -30.63
C LYS A 32 3.85 6.49 -30.86
N ALA A 33 3.83 7.18 -32.01
CA ALA A 33 4.79 8.24 -32.32
C ALA A 33 4.69 9.42 -31.35
N ARG A 34 3.48 9.80 -30.92
CA ARG A 34 3.28 10.83 -29.89
C ARG A 34 3.83 10.38 -28.54
N ARG A 35 3.58 9.13 -28.13
CA ARG A 35 4.11 8.57 -26.87
C ARG A 35 5.64 8.55 -26.85
N LEU A 36 6.28 8.15 -27.94
CA LEU A 36 7.74 8.16 -28.05
C LEU A 36 8.32 9.57 -27.94
N ARG A 37 7.69 10.57 -28.58
CA ARG A 37 8.09 11.98 -28.44
C ARG A 37 7.97 12.48 -27.00
N THR A 38 6.89 12.13 -26.30
CA THR A 38 6.72 12.50 -24.89
C THR A 38 7.79 11.86 -24.01
N ILE A 39 8.13 10.59 -24.24
CA ILE A 39 9.19 9.88 -23.51
C ILE A 39 10.56 10.55 -23.75
N GLN A 40 10.89 10.88 -25.00
CA GLN A 40 12.14 11.57 -25.34
C GLN A 40 12.21 12.97 -24.71
N TYR A 41 11.13 13.74 -24.75
CA TYR A 41 11.07 15.06 -24.11
C TYR A 41 11.24 14.96 -22.58
N GLN A 42 10.61 13.99 -21.94
CA GLN A 42 10.78 13.76 -20.50
C GLN A 42 12.19 13.32 -20.14
N ALA A 43 12.84 12.50 -20.97
CA ALA A 43 14.23 12.10 -20.79
C ALA A 43 15.17 13.31 -20.91
N GLN A 44 14.99 14.16 -21.93
CA GLN A 44 15.77 15.39 -22.11
C GLN A 44 15.57 16.37 -20.94
N LYS A 45 14.33 16.54 -20.46
CA LYS A 45 14.04 17.40 -19.29
C LYS A 45 14.68 16.86 -18.01
N ARG A 46 14.80 15.53 -17.85
CA ARG A 46 15.51 14.91 -16.73
C ARG A 46 17.02 15.15 -16.83
N SER A 47 17.61 15.00 -18.02
CA SER A 47 19.04 15.28 -18.24
C SER A 47 19.39 16.75 -18.03
N ALA A 48 18.53 17.69 -18.48
CA ALA A 48 18.72 19.12 -18.22
C ALA A 48 18.61 19.47 -16.73
N LYS A 49 17.62 18.90 -16.03
CA LYS A 49 17.50 19.07 -14.57
C LYS A 49 18.70 18.49 -13.81
N GLN A 50 19.34 17.45 -14.35
CA GLN A 50 20.52 16.82 -13.77
C GLN A 50 21.82 17.60 -14.05
N SER A 51 21.89 18.40 -15.13
CA SER A 51 22.99 19.35 -15.32
C SER A 51 22.85 20.59 -14.45
N ASP A 52 21.61 21.07 -14.21
CA ASP A 52 21.35 22.23 -13.34
C ASP A 52 21.61 21.96 -11.83
N LEU A 53 21.67 20.68 -11.43
CA LEU A 53 21.95 20.25 -10.05
C LEU A 53 23.45 20.06 -9.75
N ALA A 54 24.33 20.24 -10.75
CA ALA A 54 25.78 20.05 -10.59
C ALA A 54 26.55 21.33 -10.19
N GLU A 55 25.88 22.47 -10.03
CA GLU A 55 26.54 23.78 -9.80
C GLU A 55 26.21 24.47 -8.46
N ASN A 56 25.53 23.83 -7.50
CA ASN A 56 25.38 24.42 -6.16
C ASN A 56 25.63 23.38 -5.07
N CYS A 57 26.87 23.33 -4.59
CA CYS A 57 27.23 22.77 -3.31
C CYS A 57 27.18 23.91 -2.28
N ASP A 58 26.31 23.80 -1.28
CA ASP A 58 26.55 24.33 0.07
C ASP A 58 25.62 23.63 1.08
N GLU A 59 26.16 23.46 2.28
CA GLU A 59 25.81 22.49 3.32
C GLU A 59 24.45 22.68 4.01
N GLU A 60 23.76 21.58 4.33
CA GLU A 60 23.28 21.26 5.69
C GLU A 60 22.48 19.93 5.70
N GLY A 61 22.91 18.97 6.55
CA GLY A 61 22.09 17.85 7.04
C GLY A 61 21.82 16.68 6.08
N SER A 62 22.83 15.84 5.79
CA SER A 62 22.66 14.60 5.01
C SER A 62 21.65 13.62 5.65
N PRO A 63 20.59 13.20 4.95
CA PRO A 63 19.88 11.97 5.26
C PRO A 63 20.79 10.78 4.96
N ILE A 64 20.71 9.73 5.79
CA ILE A 64 21.43 8.48 5.57
C ILE A 64 20.92 7.84 4.27
N GLU A 65 21.70 7.95 3.19
CA GLU A 65 21.43 7.25 1.94
C GLU A 65 21.81 5.77 2.08
N PHE A 66 20.80 4.91 2.18
CA PHE A 66 20.98 3.46 2.18
C PHE A 66 21.32 2.97 0.76
N PRO A 67 22.25 2.02 0.57
CA PRO A 67 22.53 1.47 -0.75
C PRO A 67 21.29 0.76 -1.32
N ILE A 68 20.62 1.41 -2.28
CA ILE A 68 19.35 0.97 -2.91
C ILE A 68 19.55 -0.18 -3.92
N SER A 69 20.79 -0.62 -4.17
CA SER A 69 21.16 -1.21 -5.46
C SER A 69 20.79 -2.69 -5.71
N GLN A 70 20.16 -3.45 -4.80
CA GLN A 70 19.81 -4.86 -5.10
C GLN A 70 18.43 -5.37 -4.65
N ILE A 71 17.56 -4.53 -4.09
CA ILE A 71 16.34 -5.02 -3.41
C ILE A 71 15.04 -4.73 -4.20
N ILE A 72 15.05 -3.82 -5.17
CA ILE A 72 13.82 -3.42 -5.87
C ILE A 72 13.47 -4.44 -6.95
N ARG A 73 12.57 -5.38 -6.63
CA ARG A 73 11.76 -6.05 -7.65
C ARG A 73 10.81 -5.00 -8.22
N ASN A 74 11.09 -4.53 -9.44
CA ASN A 74 10.19 -3.60 -10.13
C ASN A 74 8.81 -4.27 -10.26
N LEU A 75 7.79 -3.65 -9.66
CA LEU A 75 6.41 -4.06 -9.84
C LEU A 75 6.01 -3.89 -11.30
N SER A 76 5.27 -4.86 -11.83
CA SER A 76 4.63 -4.76 -13.12
C SER A 76 3.59 -3.61 -13.11
N ALA A 77 3.32 -3.03 -14.28
CA ALA A 77 2.51 -1.82 -14.39
C ALA A 77 1.07 -1.98 -13.87
N ASP A 78 0.54 -3.21 -13.88
CA ASP A 78 -0.77 -3.59 -13.35
C ASP A 78 -0.83 -3.61 -11.81
N ARG A 79 0.33 -3.68 -11.14
CA ARG A 79 0.44 -3.68 -9.67
C ARG A 79 0.82 -2.30 -9.10
N LYS A 80 1.12 -1.34 -9.97
CA LYS A 80 1.33 0.06 -9.59
C LYS A 80 0.00 0.79 -9.59
N ASP A 81 -0.14 1.77 -8.73
CA ASP A 81 -1.33 2.63 -8.70
C ASP A 81 -1.35 3.58 -9.91
N PRO A 82 -2.25 3.38 -10.89
CA PRO A 82 -2.26 4.18 -12.10
C PRO A 82 -2.93 5.55 -11.89
N PHE A 83 -3.59 5.77 -10.75
CA PHE A 83 -4.37 6.98 -10.48
C PHE A 83 -3.70 7.92 -9.46
N MET A 84 -2.53 7.55 -8.92
CA MET A 84 -1.83 8.34 -7.90
C MET A 84 -2.74 8.68 -6.71
N SER A 85 -3.45 7.67 -6.22
CA SER A 85 -4.47 7.70 -5.18
C SER A 85 -3.89 7.78 -3.76
N PHE A 86 -2.57 7.66 -3.58
CA PHE A 86 -1.91 7.78 -2.29
C PHE A 86 -1.79 9.23 -1.84
N ALA A 87 -1.99 9.48 -0.54
CA ALA A 87 -1.83 10.80 0.09
C ALA A 87 -0.45 11.40 -0.14
N THR A 88 0.57 10.56 -0.27
CA THR A 88 1.93 10.94 -0.64
C THR A 88 2.46 9.99 -1.72
N PRO A 89 3.23 10.49 -2.71
CA PRO A 89 3.86 9.63 -3.70
C PRO A 89 4.78 8.60 -3.03
N LEU A 90 4.59 7.32 -3.37
CA LEU A 90 5.40 6.23 -2.83
C LEU A 90 6.73 6.10 -3.57
N LYS A 91 7.79 5.81 -2.81
CA LYS A 91 9.08 5.37 -3.37
C LYS A 91 8.95 3.95 -3.92
N PRO A 92 9.81 3.51 -4.85
CA PRO A 92 9.72 2.15 -5.43
C PRO A 92 9.73 1.02 -4.40
N VAL A 93 10.48 1.17 -3.31
CA VAL A 93 10.49 0.19 -2.21
C VAL A 93 9.18 0.20 -1.41
N GLU A 94 8.57 1.37 -1.22
CA GLU A 94 7.29 1.53 -0.53
C GLU A 94 6.14 0.95 -1.37
N GLU A 95 6.17 1.14 -2.70
CA GLU A 95 5.23 0.46 -3.61
C GLU A 95 5.32 -1.07 -3.46
N MET A 96 6.53 -1.63 -3.43
CA MET A 96 6.74 -3.07 -3.24
C MET A 96 6.25 -3.55 -1.86
N LEU A 97 6.52 -2.79 -0.80
CA LEU A 97 6.05 -3.13 0.55
C LEU A 97 4.52 -3.05 0.65
N PHE A 98 3.89 -2.08 0.01
CA PHE A 98 2.43 -1.96 -0.05
C PHE A 98 1.81 -3.13 -0.79
N ASP A 99 2.36 -3.47 -1.94
CA ASP A 99 1.92 -4.61 -2.75
C ASP A 99 2.07 -5.94 -1.98
N HIS A 100 3.21 -6.14 -1.31
CA HIS A 100 3.43 -7.29 -0.42
C HIS A 100 2.41 -7.32 0.72
N TYR A 101 2.05 -6.17 1.29
CA TYR A 101 1.05 -6.09 2.34
C TYR A 101 -0.32 -6.61 1.86
N VAL A 102 -0.82 -6.05 0.76
CA VAL A 102 -2.14 -6.40 0.21
C VAL A 102 -2.19 -7.87 -0.23
N THR A 103 -1.12 -8.37 -0.86
CA THR A 103 -1.14 -9.70 -1.47
C THR A 103 -0.68 -10.85 -0.57
N VAL A 104 0.06 -10.57 0.50
CA VAL A 104 0.59 -11.59 1.41
C VAL A 104 0.09 -11.38 2.84
N ILE A 105 0.25 -10.19 3.41
CA ILE A 105 -0.05 -9.95 4.82
C ILE A 105 -1.54 -9.96 5.11
N VAL A 106 -2.35 -9.27 4.31
CA VAL A 106 -3.82 -9.25 4.47
C VAL A 106 -4.38 -10.68 4.47
N PRO A 107 -3.99 -11.59 3.55
CA PRO A 107 -4.32 -13.00 3.65
C PRO A 107 -3.89 -13.71 4.93
N LEU A 108 -2.70 -13.44 5.45
CA LEU A 108 -2.19 -14.08 6.67
C LEU A 108 -2.91 -13.59 7.94
N MET A 109 -3.47 -12.39 7.93
CA MET A 109 -4.23 -11.86 9.07
C MET A 109 -5.61 -12.54 9.27
N ARG A 110 -6.07 -13.36 8.31
CA ARG A 110 -7.42 -13.95 8.23
C ARG A 110 -7.77 -15.03 9.27
N CYS A 111 -6.99 -15.21 10.33
CA CYS A 111 -7.03 -16.37 11.25
C CYS A 111 -8.47 -16.88 11.53
N GLU A 112 -8.83 -18.00 10.89
CA GLU A 112 -10.06 -18.82 11.01
C GLU A 112 -11.39 -18.28 10.44
N GLU A 113 -11.39 -17.18 9.70
CA GLU A 113 -12.64 -16.62 9.12
C GLU A 113 -12.98 -17.13 7.71
N PRO A 114 -14.27 -17.11 7.31
CA PRO A 114 -14.64 -17.26 5.91
C PRO A 114 -13.89 -16.21 5.07
N THR A 115 -13.15 -16.68 4.07
CA THR A 115 -12.15 -15.90 3.32
C THR A 115 -12.68 -14.63 2.67
N LEU A 116 -13.99 -14.51 2.43
CA LEU A 116 -14.56 -13.40 1.65
C LEU A 116 -14.78 -12.13 2.49
N GLU A 117 -15.47 -12.21 3.63
CA GLU A 117 -15.92 -11.01 4.35
C GLU A 117 -14.76 -10.18 4.94
N PHE A 118 -13.78 -10.84 5.58
CA PHE A 118 -12.60 -10.16 6.11
C PHE A 118 -11.80 -9.50 4.98
N THR A 119 -11.57 -10.23 3.89
CA THR A 119 -10.83 -9.71 2.73
C THR A 119 -11.55 -8.54 2.11
N GLU A 120 -12.87 -8.62 1.99
CA GLU A 120 -13.70 -7.56 1.46
C GLU A 120 -13.59 -6.30 2.32
N ARG A 121 -13.72 -6.41 3.65
CA ARG A 121 -13.53 -5.27 4.57
C ARG A 121 -12.11 -4.71 4.52
N MET A 122 -11.10 -5.57 4.46
CA MET A 122 -9.71 -5.11 4.29
C MET A 122 -9.51 -4.38 2.95
N THR A 123 -10.15 -4.84 1.87
CA THR A 123 -9.98 -4.26 0.53
C THR A 123 -10.81 -3.01 0.32
N ARG A 124 -12.04 -2.96 0.85
CA ARG A 124 -12.99 -1.86 0.65
C ARG A 124 -12.86 -0.76 1.67
N THR A 125 -12.36 -1.07 2.86
CA THR A 125 -12.39 -0.12 3.98
C THR A 125 -10.97 0.21 4.46
N TRP A 126 -10.16 -0.80 4.80
CA TRP A 126 -8.79 -0.58 5.31
C TRP A 126 -7.82 -0.06 4.25
N VAL A 127 -7.75 -0.71 3.09
CA VAL A 127 -6.81 -0.33 2.02
C VAL A 127 -7.07 1.10 1.54
N PRO A 128 -8.32 1.55 1.28
CA PRO A 128 -8.59 2.93 0.94
C PRO A 128 -8.23 3.92 2.05
N LEU A 129 -8.50 3.58 3.32
CA LEU A 129 -8.11 4.42 4.45
C LEU A 129 -6.60 4.61 4.53
N THR A 130 -5.82 3.54 4.36
CA THR A 130 -4.36 3.64 4.40
C THR A 130 -3.79 4.39 3.19
N ARG A 131 -4.50 4.47 2.07
CA ARG A 131 -4.10 5.35 0.96
C ARG A 131 -4.30 6.82 1.29
N THR A 132 -5.34 7.19 2.02
CA THR A 132 -5.65 8.59 2.34
C THR A 132 -4.97 9.10 3.60
N ASP A 133 -4.54 8.21 4.49
CA ASP A 133 -3.78 8.56 5.69
C ASP A 133 -2.34 8.06 5.60
N ALA A 134 -1.41 8.99 5.34
CA ALA A 134 0.02 8.71 5.22
C ALA A 134 0.60 8.04 6.48
N SER A 135 0.06 8.32 7.65
CA SER A 135 0.55 7.73 8.90
C SER A 135 0.19 6.25 9.05
N LEU A 136 -0.83 5.76 8.35
CA LEU A 136 -1.17 4.34 8.29
C LEU A 136 -0.31 3.58 7.27
N LEU A 137 0.28 4.28 6.29
CA LEU A 137 1.24 3.66 5.36
C LEU A 137 2.50 3.19 6.09
N ASP A 138 2.99 3.96 7.07
CA ASP A 138 4.15 3.56 7.88
C ASP A 138 3.90 2.21 8.59
N ILE A 139 2.68 1.99 9.07
CA ILE A 139 2.27 0.72 9.69
C ILE A 139 2.25 -0.42 8.66
N ILE A 140 1.72 -0.16 7.46
CA ILE A 140 1.77 -1.14 6.36
C ILE A 140 3.22 -1.51 6.04
N PHE A 141 4.11 -0.53 5.93
CA PHE A 141 5.51 -0.76 5.61
C PHE A 141 6.26 -1.45 6.74
N LEU A 142 5.91 -1.18 8.00
CA LEU A 142 6.38 -1.92 9.16
C LEU A 142 6.07 -3.41 9.02
N LEU A 143 4.79 -3.77 8.88
CA LEU A 143 4.34 -5.16 8.85
C LEU A 143 4.93 -5.93 7.66
N SER A 144 4.97 -5.31 6.48
CA SER A 144 5.62 -5.90 5.31
C SER A 144 7.12 -6.11 5.53
N SER A 145 7.82 -5.12 6.08
CA SER A 145 9.26 -5.23 6.36
C SER A 145 9.55 -6.32 7.40
N ARG A 146 8.71 -6.45 8.44
CA ARG A 146 8.82 -7.51 9.45
C ARG A 146 8.69 -8.89 8.83
N HIS A 147 7.64 -9.10 8.04
CA HIS A 147 7.41 -10.38 7.39
C HIS A 147 8.53 -10.71 6.41
N LEU A 148 8.95 -9.76 5.57
CA LEU A 148 10.07 -9.95 4.66
C LEU A 148 11.36 -10.28 5.42
N SER A 149 11.62 -9.61 6.53
CA SER A 149 12.77 -9.94 7.38
C SER A 149 12.69 -11.36 7.96
N ALA A 150 11.49 -11.87 8.26
CA ALA A 150 11.30 -13.20 8.83
C ALA A 150 11.51 -14.31 7.79
N ILE A 151 11.05 -14.11 6.55
CA ILE A 151 11.12 -15.15 5.50
C ILE A 151 12.45 -15.13 4.71
N ASN A 152 13.22 -14.05 4.75
CA ASN A 152 14.49 -13.96 4.04
C ASN A 152 15.62 -14.64 4.82
N THR A 153 16.30 -15.59 4.18
CA THR A 153 17.43 -16.33 4.76
C THR A 153 18.77 -15.63 4.53
N GLN A 154 18.87 -14.77 3.51
CA GLN A 154 20.09 -14.01 3.23
C GLN A 154 20.30 -12.90 4.27
N SER A 155 21.40 -12.99 5.03
CA SER A 155 21.72 -12.09 6.15
C SER A 155 21.62 -10.60 5.78
N GLN A 156 22.14 -10.20 4.61
CA GLN A 156 22.10 -8.80 4.16
C GLN A 156 20.68 -8.29 3.92
N GLN A 157 19.83 -9.09 3.26
CA GLN A 157 18.43 -8.71 3.00
C GLN A 157 17.61 -8.68 4.29
N LYS A 158 17.80 -9.70 5.14
CA LYS A 158 17.18 -9.76 6.47
C LYS A 158 17.52 -8.52 7.29
N SER A 159 18.80 -8.14 7.35
CA SER A 159 19.26 -6.94 8.08
C SER A 159 18.62 -5.66 7.52
N ALA A 160 18.59 -5.49 6.19
CA ALA A 160 17.98 -4.33 5.56
C ALA A 160 16.48 -4.19 5.88
N TYR A 161 15.73 -5.29 5.86
CA TYR A 161 14.31 -5.28 6.23
C TYR A 161 14.09 -5.09 7.74
N THR A 162 14.96 -5.66 8.59
CA THR A 162 14.93 -5.42 10.04
C THR A 162 15.11 -3.93 10.34
N GLN A 163 16.09 -3.28 9.69
CA GLN A 163 16.34 -1.85 9.87
C GLN A 163 15.17 -0.99 9.40
N ARG A 164 14.58 -1.32 8.25
CA ARG A 164 13.38 -0.63 7.75
C ARG A 164 12.20 -0.78 8.70
N ALA A 165 11.95 -2.01 9.19
CA ALA A 165 10.90 -2.25 10.18
C ALA A 165 11.12 -1.41 11.44
N PHE A 166 12.35 -1.34 11.95
CA PHE A 166 12.67 -0.49 13.10
C PHE A 166 12.37 1.01 12.84
N HIS A 167 12.78 1.52 11.68
CA HIS A 167 12.52 2.90 11.27
C HIS A 167 11.02 3.21 11.22
N TYR A 168 10.22 2.36 10.56
CA TYR A 168 8.78 2.54 10.49
C TYR A 168 8.10 2.41 11.86
N LYS A 169 8.52 1.46 12.70
CA LYS A 169 8.01 1.34 14.08
C LYS A 169 8.26 2.60 14.90
N SER A 170 9.47 3.14 14.85
CA SER A 170 9.80 4.40 15.53
C SER A 170 8.91 5.56 15.06
N THR A 171 8.69 5.66 13.75
CA THR A 171 7.81 6.68 13.15
C THR A 171 6.36 6.51 13.60
N CYS A 172 5.82 5.29 13.56
CA CYS A 172 4.47 4.98 14.02
C CYS A 172 4.26 5.32 15.49
N LEU A 173 5.24 5.01 16.35
CA LEU A 173 5.17 5.30 17.78
C LEU A 173 5.18 6.81 18.07
N ARG A 174 5.95 7.59 17.31
CA ARG A 174 5.94 9.05 17.41
C ARG A 174 4.59 9.61 16.98
N ILE A 175 4.09 9.21 15.81
CA ILE A 175 2.80 9.69 15.30
C ILE A 175 1.66 9.32 16.25
N LEU A 176 1.63 8.08 16.76
CA LEU A 176 0.60 7.66 17.71
C LEU A 176 0.66 8.49 19.00
N ARG A 177 1.86 8.76 19.52
CA ARG A 177 2.03 9.60 20.72
C ARG A 177 1.50 11.01 20.50
N ASP A 178 1.87 11.63 19.38
CA ASP A 178 1.43 12.98 19.03
C ASP A 178 -0.10 13.01 18.85
N ALA A 179 -0.67 12.01 18.18
CA ALA A 179 -2.11 11.86 18.04
C ALA A 179 -2.81 11.70 19.40
N ILE A 180 -2.24 10.92 20.33
CA ILE A 180 -2.79 10.77 21.67
C ILE A 180 -2.84 12.10 22.41
N SER A 181 -1.77 12.90 22.33
CA SER A 181 -1.72 14.22 22.96
C SER A 181 -2.70 15.23 22.36
N ASN A 182 -3.00 15.13 21.06
CA ASN A 182 -3.83 16.09 20.35
C ASN A 182 -5.31 15.71 20.27
N GLU A 183 -5.63 14.42 20.30
CA GLU A 183 -7.01 13.92 20.13
C GLU A 183 -7.71 13.65 21.47
N ALA A 184 -6.98 13.55 22.59
CA ALA A 184 -7.60 13.23 23.87
C ALA A 184 -8.67 14.28 24.28
N PRO A 185 -9.85 13.85 24.78
CA PRO A 185 -10.26 12.46 25.04
C PRO A 185 -10.98 11.76 23.85
N TYR A 186 -11.15 12.41 22.70
CA TYR A 186 -11.92 11.92 21.56
C TYR A 186 -11.05 11.40 20.41
N PHE A 187 -10.77 10.09 20.43
CA PHE A 187 -9.89 9.48 19.45
C PHE A 187 -10.59 9.13 18.12
N SER A 188 -9.91 9.45 17.03
CA SER A 188 -10.29 9.06 15.68
C SER A 188 -10.14 7.55 15.46
N ASP A 189 -10.87 7.01 14.48
CA ASP A 189 -10.70 5.60 14.08
C ASP A 189 -9.29 5.32 13.58
N SER A 190 -8.65 6.30 12.94
CA SER A 190 -7.28 6.15 12.48
C SER A 190 -6.30 6.01 13.65
N THR A 191 -6.44 6.81 14.70
CA THR A 191 -5.57 6.73 15.89
C THR A 191 -5.76 5.43 16.67
N ILE A 192 -7.01 4.97 16.80
CA ILE A 192 -7.32 3.66 17.38
C ILE A 192 -6.74 2.53 16.52
N ALA A 193 -6.88 2.62 15.19
CA ALA A 193 -6.33 1.65 14.27
C ALA A 193 -4.81 1.54 14.39
N LYS A 194 -4.10 2.67 14.55
CA LYS A 194 -2.65 2.65 14.76
C LYS A 194 -2.24 1.83 15.97
N ALA A 195 -2.92 2.01 17.10
CA ALA A 195 -2.63 1.23 18.30
C ALA A 195 -2.96 -0.26 18.15
N ILE A 196 -4.09 -0.59 17.51
CA ILE A 196 -4.46 -1.98 17.18
C ILE A 196 -3.40 -2.63 16.29
N MET A 197 -2.97 -1.95 15.23
CA MET A 197 -2.00 -2.52 14.30
C MET A 197 -0.58 -2.62 14.90
N LEU A 198 -0.20 -1.71 15.81
CA LEU A 198 1.03 -1.86 16.59
C LEU A 198 0.94 -3.07 17.53
N ALA A 199 -0.20 -3.34 18.15
CA ALA A 199 -0.41 -4.58 18.90
C ALA A 199 -0.24 -5.83 18.01
N TYR A 200 -0.71 -5.81 16.75
CA TYR A 200 -0.43 -6.88 15.80
C TYR A 200 1.06 -7.03 15.46
N ASP A 201 1.83 -5.94 15.37
CA ASP A 201 3.29 -6.00 15.22
C ASP A 201 3.93 -6.71 16.43
N GLU A 202 3.53 -6.36 17.66
CA GLU A 202 4.05 -7.01 18.87
C GLU A 202 3.67 -8.49 18.96
N LEU A 203 2.45 -8.84 18.55
CA LEU A 203 2.00 -10.22 18.46
C LEU A 203 2.87 -11.01 17.47
N PHE A 204 3.22 -10.42 16.32
CA PHE A 204 4.04 -11.04 15.31
C PHE A 204 5.48 -11.30 15.78
N VAL A 205 6.06 -10.37 16.56
CA VAL A 205 7.43 -10.54 17.11
C VAL A 205 7.47 -11.24 18.46
N HIS A 206 6.31 -11.68 18.97
CA HIS A 206 6.14 -12.33 20.27
C HIS A 206 6.58 -11.47 21.48
N ASP A 207 6.42 -10.14 21.40
CA ASP A 207 6.61 -9.24 22.55
C ASP A 207 5.30 -9.11 23.34
N THR A 208 5.06 -10.07 24.24
CA THR A 208 3.82 -10.14 25.04
C THR A 208 3.62 -8.93 25.94
N LYS A 209 4.71 -8.32 26.44
CA LYS A 209 4.65 -7.14 27.30
C LYS A 209 4.18 -5.92 26.52
N MET A 210 4.78 -5.65 25.35
CA MET A 210 4.37 -4.51 24.53
C MET A 210 3.00 -4.74 23.89
N LEU A 211 2.67 -5.98 23.52
CA LEU A 211 1.33 -6.37 23.09
C LEU A 211 0.28 -5.93 24.11
N LYS A 212 0.48 -6.27 25.39
CA LYS A 212 -0.42 -5.88 26.48
C LYS A 212 -0.55 -4.36 26.61
N HIS A 213 0.56 -3.62 26.59
CA HIS A 213 0.51 -2.16 26.67
C HIS A 213 -0.25 -1.51 25.51
N HIS A 214 -0.03 -1.96 24.28
CA HIS A 214 -0.75 -1.45 23.11
C HIS A 214 -2.23 -1.82 23.15
N MET A 215 -2.57 -3.04 23.58
CA MET A 215 -3.95 -3.46 23.78
C MET A 215 -4.66 -2.63 24.85
N ASP A 216 -4.05 -2.43 26.01
CA ASP A 216 -4.64 -1.62 27.09
C ASP A 216 -4.84 -0.16 26.63
N GLY A 217 -3.88 0.39 25.88
CA GLY A 217 -4.00 1.69 25.24
C GLY A 217 -5.18 1.75 24.27
N ALA A 218 -5.28 0.79 23.36
CA ALA A 218 -6.39 0.70 22.40
C ALA A 218 -7.74 0.59 23.12
N LEU A 219 -7.89 -0.32 24.10
CA LEU A 219 -9.11 -0.51 24.87
C LEU A 219 -9.55 0.76 25.60
N ARG A 220 -8.60 1.51 26.19
CA ARG A 220 -8.88 2.81 26.82
C ARG A 220 -9.38 3.83 25.80
N MET A 221 -8.75 3.93 24.63
CA MET A 221 -9.20 4.85 23.57
C MET A 221 -10.60 4.48 23.06
N VAL A 222 -10.90 3.18 22.90
CA VAL A 222 -12.23 2.69 22.52
C VAL A 222 -13.27 3.03 23.58
N ALA A 223 -12.95 2.84 24.86
CA ALA A 223 -13.87 3.20 25.95
C ALA A 223 -14.21 4.70 25.92
N LEU A 224 -13.21 5.56 25.72
CA LEU A 224 -13.40 7.01 25.63
C LEU A 224 -14.18 7.44 24.37
N LYS A 225 -14.10 6.67 23.28
CA LYS A 225 -14.90 6.89 22.08
C LYS A 225 -16.39 6.56 22.25
N GLY A 226 -16.77 5.83 23.31
CA GLY A 226 -18.15 5.36 23.52
C GLY A 226 -18.32 3.84 23.36
N GLY A 227 -17.22 3.08 23.35
CA GLY A 227 -17.23 1.62 23.31
C GLY A 227 -17.05 1.02 21.90
N PRO A 228 -17.00 -0.32 21.79
CA PRO A 228 -16.66 -1.00 20.54
C PRO A 228 -17.64 -0.75 19.38
N GLU A 229 -18.92 -0.47 19.68
CA GLU A 229 -19.94 -0.17 18.65
C GLU A 229 -19.77 1.22 18.03
N ALA A 230 -19.02 2.11 18.69
CA ALA A 230 -18.71 3.44 18.16
C ALA A 230 -17.53 3.42 17.16
N LEU A 231 -16.88 2.27 16.96
CA LEU A 231 -15.80 2.12 15.99
C LEU A 231 -16.33 2.04 14.56
N GLY A 232 -15.78 2.86 13.67
CA GLY A 232 -16.10 2.79 12.26
C GLY A 232 -15.38 1.69 11.51
N LEU A 233 -15.13 1.95 10.22
CA LEU A 233 -14.58 1.00 9.25
C LEU A 233 -15.40 -0.29 9.11
N ASP A 234 -16.72 -0.17 9.04
CA ASP A 234 -17.66 -1.28 8.83
C ASP A 234 -17.45 -2.44 9.84
N GLY A 235 -17.14 -2.10 11.09
CA GLY A 235 -16.88 -3.05 12.16
C GLY A 235 -15.53 -3.77 12.08
N LEU A 236 -14.66 -3.41 11.13
CA LEU A 236 -13.32 -4.01 10.99
C LEU A 236 -12.45 -3.78 12.22
N LEU A 237 -12.43 -2.56 12.78
CA LEU A 237 -11.61 -2.26 13.97
C LEU A 237 -12.08 -3.03 15.19
N LYS A 238 -13.40 -3.10 15.40
CA LYS A 238 -14.02 -3.92 16.44
C LYS A 238 -13.60 -5.38 16.30
N HIS A 239 -13.65 -5.90 15.07
CA HIS A 239 -13.27 -7.27 14.76
C HIS A 239 -11.78 -7.55 15.08
N LEU A 240 -10.87 -6.70 14.59
CA LEU A 240 -9.43 -6.81 14.83
C LEU A 240 -9.09 -6.75 16.32
N LEU A 241 -9.72 -5.82 17.06
CA LEU A 241 -9.53 -5.68 18.50
C LEU A 241 -9.99 -6.94 19.26
N PHE A 242 -11.17 -7.46 18.93
CA PHE A 242 -11.69 -8.67 19.56
C PHE A 242 -10.74 -9.86 19.35
N LYS A 243 -10.22 -10.05 18.12
CA LYS A 243 -9.26 -11.11 17.80
C LYS A 243 -7.96 -10.98 18.60
N LEU A 244 -7.44 -9.76 18.78
CA LEU A 244 -6.25 -9.53 19.62
C LEU A 244 -6.52 -9.91 21.08
N VAL A 245 -7.67 -9.53 21.62
CA VAL A 245 -8.07 -9.89 22.99
C VAL A 245 -8.16 -11.41 23.16
N SER A 246 -8.79 -12.12 22.21
CA SER A 246 -8.88 -13.58 22.25
C SER A 246 -7.51 -14.26 22.19
N LYS A 247 -6.59 -13.77 21.35
CA LYS A 247 -5.23 -14.32 21.24
C LYS A 247 -4.34 -13.98 22.45
N GLY A 248 -4.46 -12.76 22.98
CA GLY A 248 -3.73 -12.33 24.18
C GLY A 248 -4.11 -13.16 25.42
N ALA A 249 -5.40 -13.46 25.60
CA ALA A 249 -5.88 -14.30 26.69
C ALA A 249 -5.35 -15.75 26.61
N GLY A 250 -5.17 -16.29 25.41
CA GLY A 250 -4.59 -17.63 25.22
C GLY A 250 -3.07 -17.69 25.51
N ALA A 251 -2.35 -16.58 25.32
CA ALA A 251 -0.91 -16.50 25.56
C ALA A 251 -0.54 -16.33 27.05
N GLU A 252 -1.43 -15.82 27.89
CA GLU A 252 -1.22 -15.74 29.36
C GLU A 252 -1.51 -17.09 30.08
N ALA A 253 -2.12 -18.05 29.39
CA ALA A 253 -2.49 -19.37 29.94
C ALA A 253 -1.52 -20.52 29.59
N SER A 254 -0.42 -20.22 28.88
CA SER A 254 0.64 -21.17 28.50
C SER A 254 1.99 -20.76 29.10
#